data_AF-A0A4P5Z8W6-F1
#
_entry.id   AF-A0A4P5Z8W6-F1
#
_cell.length_a   1.000
_cell.length_b   1.000
_cell.length_c   1.000
_cell.angle_alpha   90.00
_cell.angle_beta   90.00
_cell.angle_gamma   90.00
#
_symmetry.space_group_name_H-M   'P 1'
#
loop_
_entity.id
_entity.type
_entity.pdbx_description
1 polymer ?
#
loop_
_entity_poly.entity_id
_entity_poly.type
_entity_poly.pdbx_seq_one_letter_code
_entity_poly.pdbx_strand_id
1 'polypeptide(L)'
;MQTTFAINTDELDERFLAGVKTMFPHQQVTICVEHKPDETERLLANPRMKAALEKSIAQADSGEVVSFTYEEFLALSQKLHAQHAA
;
A
#
# COMPACT_ATOMS: atom_id res chain seq x y z
N MET A 1 10.49 3.57 24.49
CA MET A 1 10.81 4.39 23.32
C MET A 1 10.92 3.46 22.12
N GLN A 2 10.24 3.74 21.02
CA GLN A 2 10.33 2.94 19.81
C GLN A 2 11.17 3.71 18.78
N THR A 3 12.19 3.06 18.24
CA THR A 3 13.03 3.62 17.16
C THR A 3 12.90 2.70 15.96
N THR A 4 12.57 3.27 14.81
CA THR A 4 12.41 2.52 13.55
C THR A 4 13.50 2.96 12.58
N PHE A 5 14.22 1.99 12.01
CA PHE A 5 15.18 2.20 10.93
C PHE A 5 14.60 1.63 9.64
N ALA A 6 14.43 2.47 8.61
CA ALA A 6 14.03 2.04 7.28
C ALA A 6 15.29 1.92 6.42
N ILE A 7 15.76 0.68 6.23
CA ILE A 7 17.01 0.38 5.52
C ILE A 7 16.77 -0.80 4.57
N ASN A 8 17.60 -0.93 3.55
CA ASN A 8 17.63 -2.14 2.73
C ASN A 8 18.30 -3.29 3.48
N THR A 9 18.02 -4.53 3.06
CA THR A 9 18.66 -5.72 3.63
C THR A 9 20.18 -5.70 3.47
N ASP A 10 20.69 -5.08 2.41
CA ASP A 10 22.14 -4.97 2.16
C ASP A 10 22.84 -4.05 3.16
N GLU A 11 22.09 -3.18 3.84
CA GLU A 11 22.57 -2.26 4.87
C GLU A 11 22.43 -2.86 6.28
N LEU A 12 21.74 -3.99 6.43
CA LEU A 12 21.65 -4.74 7.68
C LEU A 12 22.92 -5.59 7.89
N ASP A 13 24.05 -4.91 8.12
CA ASP A 13 25.36 -5.52 8.26
C ASP A 13 25.91 -5.50 9.70
N GLU A 14 27.10 -6.05 9.90
CA GLU A 14 27.76 -6.10 11.22
C GLU A 14 28.01 -4.71 11.81
N ARG A 15 28.25 -3.70 10.96
CA ARG A 15 28.52 -2.32 11.41
C ARG A 15 27.24 -1.69 11.93
N PHE A 16 26.13 -1.88 11.24
CA PHE A 16 24.81 -1.43 11.70
C PHE A 16 24.45 -2.08 13.04
N LEU A 17 24.60 -3.42 13.15
CA LEU A 17 24.32 -4.14 14.39
C LEU A 17 25.20 -3.68 15.56
N ALA A 18 26.48 -3.36 15.30
CA ALA A 18 27.36 -2.78 16.30
C ALA A 18 26.86 -1.39 16.75
N GLY A 19 26.45 -0.54 15.81
CA GLY A 19 25.87 0.78 16.09
C GLY A 19 24.62 0.69 16.98
N VAL A 20 23.69 -0.23 16.67
CA VAL A 20 22.47 -0.45 17.47
C VAL A 20 22.83 -0.89 18.90
N LYS A 21 23.80 -1.79 19.08
CA LYS A 21 24.26 -2.22 20.42
C LYS A 21 24.84 -1.06 21.23
N THR A 22 25.58 -0.16 20.59
CA THR A 22 26.14 1.02 21.25
C THR A 22 25.08 2.04 21.62
N MET A 23 24.07 2.25 20.76
CA MET A 23 22.98 3.20 21.01
C MET A 23 22.01 2.72 22.10
N PHE A 24 21.76 1.42 22.20
CA PHE A 24 20.78 0.84 23.11
C PHE A 24 21.40 -0.25 24.00
N PRO A 25 22.35 0.10 24.89
CA PRO A 25 23.03 -0.86 25.73
C PRO A 25 22.05 -1.52 26.71
N HIS A 26 22.18 -2.84 26.88
CA HIS A 26 21.37 -3.67 27.80
C HIS A 26 19.86 -3.70 27.52
N GLN A 27 19.43 -3.31 26.32
CA GLN A 27 18.03 -3.36 25.91
C GLN A 27 17.72 -4.61 25.09
N GLN A 28 16.48 -5.10 25.17
CA GLN A 28 15.97 -6.11 24.24
C GLN A 28 15.64 -5.45 22.90
N VAL A 29 16.12 -6.03 21.80
CA VAL A 29 15.88 -5.54 20.44
C VAL A 29 15.08 -6.60 19.67
N THR A 30 14.09 -6.15 18.90
CA THR A 30 13.34 -6.97 17.93
C THR A 30 13.64 -6.45 16.53
N ILE A 31 13.95 -7.33 15.58
CA ILE A 31 14.15 -6.99 14.17
C ILE A 31 12.94 -7.47 13.39
N CYS A 32 12.27 -6.55 12.70
CA CYS A 32 11.13 -6.85 11.82
C CYS A 32 11.57 -6.67 10.36
N VAL A 33 11.37 -7.70 9.54
CA VAL A 33 11.61 -7.63 8.09
C VAL A 33 10.25 -7.59 7.40
N GLU A 34 9.93 -6.44 6.80
CA GLU A 34 8.71 -6.27 6.04
C GLU A 34 8.97 -6.62 4.58
N HIS A 35 8.34 -7.68 4.09
CA HIS A 35 8.28 -7.95 2.67
C HIS A 35 7.18 -7.10 2.06
N LYS A 36 7.53 -6.08 1.28
CA LYS A 36 6.56 -5.37 0.46
C LYS A 36 6.24 -6.26 -0.75
N PRO A 37 5.05 -6.87 -0.83
CA PRO A 37 4.71 -7.69 -1.99
C PRO A 37 4.74 -6.81 -3.25
N ASP A 38 5.22 -7.38 -4.36
CA ASP A 38 5.05 -6.75 -5.65
C ASP A 38 3.54 -6.62 -5.90
N GLU A 39 3.08 -5.39 -6.06
CA GLU A 39 1.65 -5.10 -6.23
C GLU A 39 1.09 -5.72 -7.51
N THR A 40 1.92 -5.84 -8.55
CA THR A 40 1.59 -6.53 -9.79
C THR A 40 1.39 -8.02 -9.52
N GLU A 41 2.34 -8.67 -8.84
CA GLU A 41 2.19 -10.08 -8.45
C GLU A 41 0.94 -10.28 -7.61
N ARG A 42 0.67 -9.38 -6.66
CA ARG A 42 -0.52 -9.42 -5.81
C ARG A 42 -1.81 -9.34 -6.61
N LEU A 43 -1.90 -8.40 -7.57
CA LEU A 43 -3.07 -8.22 -8.42
C LEU A 43 -3.29 -9.43 -9.34
N LEU A 44 -2.21 -10.00 -9.88
CA LEU A 44 -2.26 -11.13 -10.80
C LEU A 44 -2.48 -12.49 -10.12
N ALA A 45 -2.09 -12.63 -8.85
CA ALA A 45 -2.23 -13.87 -8.09
C ALA A 45 -3.70 -14.24 -7.78
N ASN A 46 -4.59 -13.25 -7.68
CA ASN A 46 -6.01 -13.47 -7.43
C ASN A 46 -6.81 -13.44 -8.75
N PRO A 47 -7.40 -14.57 -9.20
CA PRO A 47 -8.10 -14.64 -10.48
C PRO A 47 -9.24 -13.61 -10.63
N ARG A 48 -9.93 -13.30 -9.53
CA ARG A 48 -11.01 -12.30 -9.54
C ARG A 48 -10.46 -10.89 -9.70
N MET A 49 -9.34 -10.58 -9.03
CA MET A 49 -8.70 -9.26 -9.15
C MET A 49 -8.09 -9.08 -10.53
N LYS A 50 -7.41 -10.11 -11.03
CA LYS A 50 -6.87 -10.13 -12.39
C LYS A 50 -7.96 -9.87 -13.43
N ALA A 51 -9.07 -10.61 -13.39
CA ALA A 51 -10.16 -10.43 -14.34
C ALA A 51 -10.80 -9.03 -14.24
N ALA A 52 -10.95 -8.48 -13.02
CA ALA A 52 -11.44 -7.12 -12.83
C ALA A 52 -10.47 -6.07 -13.41
N LEU A 53 -9.17 -6.22 -13.18
CA LEU A 53 -8.12 -5.35 -13.70
C LEU A 53 -8.07 -5.37 -15.23
N GLU A 54 -8.05 -6.56 -15.83
CA GLU A 54 -8.06 -6.73 -17.29
C GLU A 54 -9.30 -6.09 -17.93
N LYS A 55 -10.47 -6.26 -17.31
CA LYS A 55 -11.70 -5.59 -17.76
C LYS A 55 -11.57 -4.07 -17.68
N SER A 56 -11.09 -3.52 -16.57
CA SER A 56 -10.94 -2.08 -16.40
C SER A 56 -9.94 -1.47 -17.39
N ILE A 57 -8.85 -2.18 -17.71
CA ILE A 57 -7.90 -1.77 -18.75
C ILE A 57 -8.61 -1.71 -20.11
N ALA A 58 -9.34 -2.76 -20.48
CA ALA A 58 -10.07 -2.79 -21.76
C ALA A 58 -11.10 -1.66 -21.87
N GLN A 59 -11.82 -1.35 -20.78
CA GLN A 59 -12.78 -0.24 -20.74
C GLN A 59 -12.10 1.13 -20.89
N ALA A 60 -10.94 1.32 -20.26
CA ALA A 60 -10.16 2.55 -20.41
C ALA A 60 -9.68 2.74 -21.84
N ASP A 61 -9.14 1.68 -22.45
CA ASP A 61 -8.64 1.68 -23.82
C ASP A 61 -9.76 1.93 -24.85
N SER A 62 -10.97 1.41 -24.59
CA SER A 62 -12.13 1.62 -25.46
C SER A 62 -12.88 2.93 -25.20
N GLY A 63 -12.50 3.70 -24.18
CA GLY A 63 -13.20 4.92 -23.76
C GLY A 63 -14.56 4.68 -23.09
N GLU A 64 -14.84 3.44 -22.65
CA GLU A 64 -16.03 3.09 -21.85
C GLU A 64 -15.82 3.50 -20.39
N VAL A 65 -15.60 4.80 -20.16
CA VAL A 65 -15.25 5.36 -18.85
C VAL A 65 -16.30 6.36 -18.39
N VAL A 66 -16.46 6.44 -17.07
CA VAL A 66 -17.19 7.53 -16.44
C VAL A 66 -16.18 8.60 -16.03
N SER A 67 -16.35 9.81 -16.55
CA SER A 67 -15.51 10.96 -16.20
C SER A 67 -16.30 11.93 -15.31
N PHE A 68 -15.66 12.43 -14.28
CA PHE A 68 -16.18 13.45 -13.38
C PHE A 68 -15.03 14.29 -12.83
N THR A 69 -15.31 15.54 -12.49
CA THR A 69 -14.39 16.34 -11.68
C THR A 69 -14.44 15.91 -10.21
N TYR A 70 -13.49 16.40 -9.42
CA TYR A 70 -13.50 16.19 -7.99
C TYR A 70 -14.77 16.76 -7.32
N GLU A 71 -15.22 17.96 -7.73
CA GLU A 71 -16.43 18.57 -7.17
C GLU A 71 -17.69 17.76 -7.52
N GLU A 72 -17.79 17.26 -8.75
CA GLU A 72 -18.90 16.42 -9.20
C GLU A 72 -18.97 15.10 -8.42
N PHE A 73 -17.82 14.46 -8.17
CA PHE A 73 -17.73 13.27 -7.34
C PHE A 73 -18.16 13.51 -5.89
N LEU A 74 -17.73 14.62 -5.29
CA LEU A 74 -18.14 15.00 -3.94
C LEU A 74 -19.66 15.19 -3.85
N ALA A 75 -20.27 15.88 -4.82
CA ALA A 75 -21.71 16.07 -4.83
C ALA A 75 -22.47 14.74 -4.97
N LEU A 76 -22.00 13.83 -5.85
CA LEU A 76 -22.58 12.51 -6.04
C LEU A 76 -22.48 11.63 -4.79
N SER A 77 -21.31 11.57 -4.17
CA SER A 77 -21.08 10.76 -2.96
C SER A 77 -21.93 11.23 -1.77
N GLN A 78 -22.05 12.54 -1.56
CA GLN A 78 -22.90 13.10 -0.50
C GLN A 78 -24.39 12.78 -0.72
N LYS A 79 -24.86 12.87 -1.96
CA LYS A 79 -26.24 12.53 -2.32
C LYS A 79 -26.55 11.05 -2.08
N LEU A 80 -25.62 10.15 -2.42
CA LEU A 80 -25.74 8.71 -2.14
C LEU A 80 -25.82 8.45 -0.62
N HIS A 81 -24.95 9.07 0.18
CA HIS A 81 -25.00 8.90 1.63
C HIS A 81 -26.31 9.38 2.26
N ALA A 82 -26.87 10.50 1.78
CA ALA A 82 -28.16 11.01 2.26
C ALA A 82 -29.35 10.11 1.89
N GLN A 83 -29.29 9.40 0.76
CA GLN A 83 -30.36 8.50 0.30
C GLN A 83 -30.39 7.15 1.02
N HIS A 84 -29.25 6.69 1.54
CA HIS A 84 -29.15 5.43 2.29
C HIS A 84 -29.30 5.60 3.82
N ALA A 85 -29.41 6.84 4.30
CA ALA A 85 -29.60 7.18 5.71
C ALA A 85 -31.08 7.43 6.10
N ALA A 86 -32.01 7.33 5.15
CA ALA A 86 -33.47 7.48 5.32
C ALA A 86 -34.18 6.15 5.06
#